data_AF-A0A814B190-F1
#
_entry.id   AF-A0A814B190-F1
#
_cell.length_a   1.000
_cell.length_b   1.000
_cell.length_c   1.000
_cell.angle_alpha   90.00
_cell.angle_beta   90.00
_cell.angle_gamma   90.00
#
_symmetry.space_group_name_H-M   'P 1'
#
loop_
_entity.id
_entity.type
_entity.pdbx_description
1 polymer ?
#
loop_
_entity_poly.entity_id
_entity_poly.type
_entity_poly.pdbx_seq_one_letter_code
_entity_poly.pdbx_strand_id
1 'polypeptide(L)'
;MGFIVYGNSNSPVVPAMLYMPTKVAFFNRLMLEKGIAVVTVGFPATPIAGGRVRFCISAAHTLEMLDRALEAIDECGYMNGVKISKLNPSRTFKQVLELDRQNNKKNLKFQK
;
A
#
# COMPACT_ATOMS: atom_id res chain seq x y z
N MET A 1 6.56 5.63 3.77
CA MET A 1 7.09 4.34 3.29
C MET A 1 7.54 4.35 1.83
N GLY A 2 7.30 5.41 1.03
CA GLY A 2 7.89 5.51 -0.33
C GLY A 2 7.28 4.64 -1.43
N PHE A 3 6.16 3.95 -1.16
CA PHE A 3 5.42 3.21 -2.18
C PHE A 3 4.58 4.14 -3.07
N ILE A 4 4.40 3.74 -4.33
CA ILE A 4 3.42 4.34 -5.22
C ILE A 4 2.12 3.57 -5.04
N VAL A 5 1.16 4.20 -4.37
CA VAL A 5 -0.16 3.63 -4.09
C VAL A 5 -1.19 4.33 -4.96
N TYR A 6 -2.03 3.54 -5.61
CA TYR A 6 -3.25 4.03 -6.25
C TYR A 6 -4.44 3.61 -5.41
N GLY A 7 -5.55 4.31 -5.52
CA GLY A 7 -6.76 3.98 -4.80
C GLY A 7 -7.52 5.20 -4.35
N ASN A 8 -8.76 4.97 -3.91
CA ASN A 8 -9.61 5.97 -3.29
C ASN A 8 -9.73 5.61 -1.80
N SER A 9 -9.80 6.59 -0.92
CA SER A 9 -10.05 6.40 0.51
C SER A 9 -11.33 5.61 0.81
N ASN A 10 -12.31 5.62 -0.10
CA ASN A 10 -13.55 4.86 0.02
C ASN A 10 -13.45 3.41 -0.50
N SER A 11 -12.27 2.97 -0.97
CA SER A 11 -12.04 1.62 -1.48
C SER A 11 -11.33 0.76 -0.43
N PRO A 12 -11.83 -0.44 -0.10
CA PRO A 12 -11.14 -1.36 0.81
C PRO A 12 -9.90 -2.01 0.16
N VAL A 13 -9.75 -1.87 -1.16
CA VAL A 13 -8.59 -2.36 -1.90
C VAL A 13 -7.59 -1.23 -2.12
N VAL A 14 -6.36 -1.46 -1.66
CA VAL A 14 -5.23 -0.53 -1.75
C VAL A 14 -4.14 -1.13 -2.66
N PRO A 15 -4.12 -0.79 -3.96
CA PRO A 15 -3.08 -1.26 -4.87
C PRO A 15 -1.75 -0.50 -4.74
N ALA A 16 -0.65 -1.23 -4.55
CA ALA A 16 0.72 -0.72 -4.60
C ALA A 16 1.43 -1.16 -5.89
N MET A 17 2.01 -0.20 -6.61
CA MET A 17 2.67 -0.44 -7.89
C MET A 17 4.09 -0.94 -7.72
N LEU A 18 4.43 -1.99 -8.47
CA LEU A 18 5.75 -2.61 -8.47
C LEU A 18 6.37 -2.61 -9.87
N TYR A 19 5.54 -2.44 -10.91
CA TYR A 19 5.84 -2.33 -12.35
C TYR A 19 6.51 -3.56 -12.97
N MET A 20 7.57 -4.09 -12.37
CA MET A 20 8.34 -5.22 -12.88
C MET A 20 7.75 -6.55 -12.38
N PRO A 21 7.34 -7.48 -13.27
CA PRO A 21 6.77 -8.77 -12.87
C PRO A 21 7.68 -9.60 -11.95
N THR A 22 8.99 -9.58 -12.16
CA THR A 22 9.96 -10.27 -11.30
C THR A 22 9.90 -9.77 -9.86
N LYS A 23 9.81 -8.44 -9.69
CA LYS A 23 9.69 -7.81 -8.37
C LYS A 23 8.36 -8.12 -7.70
N VAL A 24 7.28 -8.27 -8.48
CA VAL A 24 5.96 -8.68 -7.97
C VAL A 24 6.02 -10.10 -7.40
N ALA A 25 6.59 -11.05 -8.15
CA ALA A 25 6.74 -12.42 -7.71
C ALA A 25 7.65 -12.55 -6.47
N PHE A 26 8.77 -11.81 -6.46
CA PHE A 26 9.69 -11.78 -5.33
C PHE A 26 9.04 -11.20 -4.07
N PHE A 27 8.31 -10.08 -4.20
CA PHE A 27 7.57 -9.48 -3.08
C PHE A 27 6.56 -10.45 -2.47
N ASN A 28 5.85 -11.22 -3.30
CA ASN A 28 4.90 -12.22 -2.82
C ASN A 28 5.57 -13.29 -1.95
N ARG A 29 6.70 -13.82 -2.41
CA ARG A 29 7.46 -14.86 -1.70
C ARG A 29 7.96 -14.36 -0.35
N LEU A 30 8.53 -13.15 -0.30
CA LEU A 30 9.00 -12.54 0.95
C LEU A 30 7.87 -12.32 1.96
N MET A 31 6.72 -11.83 1.49
CA MET A 31 5.56 -11.63 2.37
C MET A 31 5.02 -12.96 2.89
N LEU A 32 5.01 -14.00 2.04
CA LEU A 32 4.59 -15.35 2.41
C LEU A 32 5.53 -15.95 3.47
N GLU A 33 6.84 -15.77 3.36
CA GLU A 33 7.81 -16.19 4.39
C GLU A 33 7.57 -15.53 5.75
N LYS A 34 7.04 -14.30 5.76
CA LYS A 34 6.63 -13.58 6.98
C LYS A 34 5.24 -13.98 7.50
N GLY A 35 4.58 -14.93 6.83
CA GLY A 35 3.25 -15.43 7.17
C GLY A 35 2.12 -14.50 6.77
N ILE A 36 2.32 -13.64 5.76
CA ILE A 36 1.33 -12.66 5.31
C ILE A 36 1.00 -12.91 3.84
N ALA A 37 -0.26 -13.26 3.57
CA ALA A 37 -0.73 -13.46 2.21
C ALA A 37 -1.05 -12.12 1.53
N VAL A 38 -0.50 -11.89 0.35
CA VAL A 38 -0.77 -10.69 -0.47
C VAL A 38 -1.24 -11.09 -1.86
N VAL A 39 -2.18 -10.32 -2.41
CA VAL A 39 -2.71 -10.60 -3.76
C VAL A 39 -1.82 -9.89 -4.78
N THR A 40 -1.07 -10.65 -5.55
CA THR A 40 -0.29 -10.11 -6.67
C THR A 40 -1.08 -10.16 -7.96
N VAL A 41 -0.94 -9.10 -8.77
CA VAL A 41 -1.64 -8.96 -10.04
C VAL A 41 -0.62 -8.66 -11.13
N GLY A 42 -0.67 -9.47 -12.17
CA GLY A 42 0.10 -9.30 -13.40
C GLY A 42 -0.75 -9.60 -14.62
N PHE A 43 -0.09 -9.73 -15.77
CA PHE A 43 -0.72 -10.19 -17.00
C PHE A 43 -1.42 -11.55 -16.80
N PRO A 44 -2.65 -11.77 -17.32
CA PRO A 44 -3.41 -10.94 -18.25
C PRO A 44 -4.32 -9.87 -17.61
N ALA A 45 -4.44 -9.85 -16.28
CA ALA A 45 -5.34 -8.92 -15.58
C ALA A 45 -4.87 -7.46 -15.62
N THR A 46 -3.58 -7.24 -15.91
CA THR A 46 -2.98 -5.92 -16.17
C THR A 46 -2.02 -5.99 -17.35
N PRO A 47 -1.77 -4.85 -18.04
CA PRO A 47 -0.64 -4.76 -18.94
C PRO A 47 0.67 -5.19 -18.25
N ILE A 48 1.66 -5.63 -19.01
CA ILE A 48 2.94 -6.13 -18.48
C ILE A 48 3.63 -5.10 -17.57
N ALA A 49 3.59 -3.82 -17.95
CA ALA A 49 4.14 -2.72 -17.16
C ALA A 49 3.27 -2.34 -15.93
N GLY A 50 2.07 -2.91 -15.80
CA GLY A 50 1.09 -2.57 -14.77
C GLY A 50 1.12 -3.49 -13.54
N GLY A 51 2.19 -4.27 -13.36
CA GLY A 51 2.33 -5.21 -12.25
C GLY A 51 2.22 -4.54 -10.88
N ARG A 52 1.40 -5.11 -10.00
CA ARG A 52 1.04 -4.50 -8.70
C ARG A 52 0.64 -5.54 -7.66
N VAL A 53 0.71 -5.15 -6.40
CA VAL A 53 0.14 -5.88 -5.27
C VAL A 53 -1.14 -5.18 -4.84
N ARG A 54 -2.17 -5.94 -4.48
CA ARG A 54 -3.42 -5.44 -3.90
C ARG A 54 -3.49 -5.85 -2.43
N PHE A 55 -3.57 -4.87 -1.55
CA PHE A 55 -3.90 -5.09 -0.15
C PHE A 55 -5.42 -4.99 -0.01
N CYS A 56 -6.05 -6.07 0.45
CA CYS A 56 -7.50 -6.16 0.61
C CYS A 56 -7.83 -6.04 2.09
N ILE A 57 -8.26 -4.86 2.52
CA ILE A 57 -8.59 -4.59 3.92
C ILE A 57 -10.03 -5.03 4.16
N SER A 58 -10.26 -5.63 5.33
CA SER A 58 -11.57 -6.06 5.82
C SER A 58 -11.73 -5.65 7.27
N ALA A 59 -12.97 -5.44 7.72
CA ALA A 59 -13.30 -5.10 9.10
C ALA A 59 -12.86 -6.15 10.13
N ALA A 60 -12.57 -7.38 9.69
CA ALA A 60 -12.05 -8.44 10.55
C ALA A 60 -10.57 -8.28 10.95
N HIS A 61 -9.82 -7.38 10.31
CA HIS A 61 -8.42 -7.15 10.66
C HIS A 61 -8.31 -6.31 11.94
N THR A 62 -7.54 -6.79 12.92
CA THR A 62 -7.22 -6.01 14.12
C THR A 62 -6.11 -5.00 13.83
N LEU A 63 -5.96 -4.00 14.70
CA LEU A 63 -4.92 -2.99 14.55
C LEU A 63 -3.51 -3.61 14.61
N GLU A 64 -3.32 -4.60 15.48
CA GLU A 64 -2.04 -5.30 15.64
C GLU A 64 -1.66 -6.08 14.38
N MET A 65 -2.65 -6.68 13.71
CA MET A 65 -2.42 -7.34 12.42
C MET A 65 -1.99 -6.34 11.35
N LEU A 66 -2.58 -5.15 11.34
CA LEU A 66 -2.25 -4.09 10.39
C LEU A 66 -0.85 -3.53 10.67
N ASP A 67 -0.49 -3.30 11.93
CA ASP A 67 0.84 -2.84 12.32
C ASP A 67 1.93 -3.85 11.90
N ARG A 68 1.72 -5.14 12.19
CA ARG A 68 2.61 -6.22 11.73
C ARG A 68 2.71 -6.24 10.20
N ALA A 69 1.60 -6.04 9.49
CA ALA A 69 1.62 -6.01 8.04
C ALA A 69 2.40 -4.81 7.50
N LEU A 70 2.25 -3.63 8.10
CA LEU A 70 2.99 -2.43 7.70
C LEU A 70 4.50 -2.60 7.89
N GLU A 71 4.94 -3.18 9.02
CA GLU A 71 6.36 -3.48 9.27
C GLU A 71 6.92 -4.44 8.22
N ALA A 72 6.23 -5.55 7.97
CA ALA A 72 6.63 -6.54 6.97
C ALA A 72 6.68 -5.95 5.55
N ILE A 73 5.69 -5.12 5.18
CA ILE A 73 5.65 -4.42 3.89
C ILE A 73 6.83 -3.45 3.78
N ASP A 74 7.18 -2.73 4.84
CA ASP A 74 8.31 -1.80 4.82
C ASP A 74 9.63 -2.53 4.58
N GLU A 75 9.86 -3.62 5.30
CA GLU A 75 11.07 -4.43 5.17
C GLU A 75 11.16 -5.08 3.77
N CYS A 76 10.08 -5.71 3.31
CA CYS A 76 10.03 -6.33 1.98
C CYS A 76 10.18 -5.30 0.86
N GLY A 77 9.61 -4.10 1.05
CA GLY A 77 9.72 -3.00 0.10
C GLY A 77 11.15 -2.47 -0.03
N TYR A 78 11.89 -2.46 1.08
CA TYR A 78 13.30 -2.09 1.11
C TYR A 78 14.15 -3.14 0.40
N MET A 79 13.99 -4.42 0.74
CA MET A 79 14.74 -5.53 0.12
C MET A 79 14.48 -5.65 -1.40
N ASN A 80 13.24 -5.46 -1.84
CA ASN A 80 12.86 -5.53 -3.26
C ASN A 80 13.22 -4.25 -4.05
N GLY A 81 13.62 -3.17 -3.36
CA GLY A 81 13.96 -1.88 -3.97
C GLY A 81 12.79 -1.27 -4.74
N VAL A 82 11.60 -1.24 -4.14
CA VAL A 82 10.35 -0.75 -4.78
C VAL A 82 9.83 0.56 -4.19
N LYS A 83 10.50 1.09 -3.17
CA LYS A 83 10.20 2.39 -2.54
C LYS A 83 10.73 3.55 -3.39
N ILE A 84 10.06 3.84 -4.50
CA ILE A 84 10.53 4.80 -5.53
C ILE A 84 9.89 6.20 -5.37
N SER A 85 8.77 6.31 -4.64
CA SER A 85 8.02 7.57 -4.54
C SER A 85 8.77 8.62 -3.71
N LYS A 86 9.04 9.78 -4.33
CA LYS A 86 9.57 10.98 -3.65
C LYS A 86 8.48 11.90 -3.11
N LEU A 87 7.24 11.73 -3.54
CA LEU A 87 6.11 12.61 -3.22
C LEU A 87 5.55 12.35 -1.81
N ASN A 88 5.72 11.12 -1.30
CA ASN A 88 5.20 10.71 -0.01
C ASN A 88 6.34 10.29 0.92
N PRO A 89 6.88 11.24 1.73
CA PRO A 89 7.85 10.90 2.76
C PRO A 89 7.24 9.92 3.78
N SER A 90 8.07 9.21 4.54
CA SER A 90 7.57 8.45 5.68
C SER A 90 6.92 9.38 6.69
N ARG A 91 5.69 9.03 7.08
CA ARG A 91 4.87 9.76 8.05
C ARG A 91 4.48 8.80 9.16
N THR A 92 4.39 9.30 10.38
CA THR A 92 3.87 8.56 11.54
C THR A 92 2.35 8.51 11.47
N PHE A 93 1.72 7.48 12.05
CA PHE A 93 0.26 7.35 12.11
C PHE A 93 -0.46 8.62 12.62
N LYS A 94 0.08 9.26 13.67
CA LYS A 94 -0.45 10.55 14.19
C LYS A 94 -0.48 11.64 13.12
N GLN A 95 0.56 11.74 12.30
CA GLN A 95 0.65 12.73 11.23
C GLN A 95 -0.33 12.41 10.09
N VAL A 96 -0.57 11.14 9.81
CA VAL A 96 -1.58 10.71 8.83
C VAL A 96 -2.98 11.08 9.30
N LEU A 97 -3.33 10.77 10.56
CA LEU A 97 -4.62 11.15 11.14
C LEU A 97 -4.84 12.68 11.15
N GLU A 98 -3.78 13.45 11.39
CA GLU A 98 -3.85 14.90 11.38
C GLU A 98 -4.08 15.45 9.97
N LEU A 99 -3.40 14.89 8.96
CA LEU A 99 -3.62 15.21 7.55
C LEU A 99 -5.04 14.85 7.11
N ASP A 100 -5.57 13.69 7.51
CA ASP A 100 -6.93 13.27 7.17
C ASP A 100 -7.98 14.20 7.78
N ARG A 101 -7.77 14.63 9.05
CA ARG A 101 -8.63 15.65 9.68
C ARG A 101 -8.57 16.99 8.95
N GLN A 102 -7.39 17.41 8.50
CA GLN A 102 -7.23 18.66 7.75
C GLN A 102 -7.88 18.60 6.36
N ASN A 103 -7.75 17.47 5.66
CA ASN A 103 -8.37 17.24 4.36
C ASN A 103 -9.90 17.23 4.45
N ASN A 104 -10.46 16.55 5.46
CA ASN A 104 -11.90 16.57 5.70
C ASN A 104 -12.42 17.99 6.00
N LYS A 105 -11.73 18.78 6.82
CA LYS A 105 -12.11 20.18 7.09
C LYS A 105 -12.06 21.08 5.84
N LYS A 106 -11.12 20.83 4.92
CA LYS A 106 -11.05 21.56 3.64
C LYS A 106 -12.23 21.20 2.74
N ASN A 107 -12.55 19.91 2.58
CA ASN A 107 -13.68 19.47 1.75
C ASN A 107 -15.03 20.04 2.23
N LEU A 108 -15.24 20.21 3.54
CA LEU A 108 -16.42 20.90 4.08
C LEU A 108 -16.48 22.41 3.80
N LYS A 109 -15.35 23.08 3.55
CA LYS A 109 -15.32 24.52 3.21
C LYS A 109 -15.57 24.80 1.73
N PHE A 110 -15.38 23.83 0.84
CA PHE A 110 -15.63 23.96 -0.60
C PHE A 110 -17.07 23.60 -1.01
N GLN A 111 -17.90 23.13 -0.08
CA GLN A 111 -19.33 22.83 -0.29
C GLN A 111 -20.28 23.97 0.16
N LYS A 112 -19.78 25.20 0.32
CA LYS A 112 -20.60 26.40 0.56
C LYS A 112 -20.46 27.40 -0.57
#